data_AF-A0A914R550-F1
#
_entry.id   AF-A0A914R550-F1
#
_cell.length_a   1.000
_cell.length_b   1.000
_cell.length_c   1.000
_cell.angle_alpha   90.00
_cell.angle_beta   90.00
_cell.angle_gamma   90.00
#
_symmetry.space_group_name_H-M   'P 1'
#
loop_
_entity.id
_entity.type
_entity.pdbx_description
1 polymer ?
#
loop_
_entity_poly.entity_id
_entity_poly.type
_entity_poly.pdbx_seq_one_letter_code
_entity_poly.pdbx_strand_id
1 'polypeptide(L)'
;MFARDEFPNSRVKDGKNLYGVHGFYLGLEKDNKAHVTTMPGPALVFRTIGGMLDLYFFPGPTPEEVIQQYLALVGKPALPAYYALGFQVSLFCTQI
;
A
#
# COMPACT_ATOMS: atom_id res chain seq x y z
N MET A 1 -6.69 2.67 9.63
CA MET A 1 -5.33 2.06 9.62
C MET A 1 -4.46 2.84 10.58
N PHE A 2 -3.61 2.17 11.36
CA PHE A 2 -2.74 2.81 12.35
C PHE A 2 -1.50 1.93 12.55
N ALA A 3 -0.29 2.50 12.58
CA ALA A 3 0.93 1.70 12.72
C ALA A 3 0.99 1.05 14.11
N ARG A 4 1.21 -0.26 14.17
CA ARG A 4 1.39 -1.01 15.42
C ARG A 4 2.48 -2.05 15.30
N ASP A 5 3.17 -2.24 16.41
CA ASP A 5 4.16 -3.30 16.61
C ASP A 5 3.42 -4.61 16.94
N GLU A 6 3.17 -5.43 15.92
CA GLU A 6 2.53 -6.73 16.06
C GLU A 6 3.07 -7.69 15.00
N PHE A 7 3.20 -8.98 15.37
CA PHE A 7 3.67 -9.99 14.43
C PHE A 7 2.63 -10.25 13.33
N PRO A 8 3.05 -10.40 12.06
CA PRO A 8 2.12 -10.74 10.99
C PRO A 8 1.55 -12.15 11.21
N ASN A 9 0.23 -12.27 11.25
CA ASN A 9 -0.46 -13.55 11.40
C ASN A 9 -1.40 -13.80 10.22
N SER A 10 -1.15 -14.89 9.49
CA SER A 10 -2.00 -15.34 8.37
C SER A 10 -2.83 -16.59 8.67
N ARG A 11 -2.63 -17.23 9.84
CA ARG A 11 -3.33 -18.47 10.21
C ARG A 11 -4.78 -18.24 10.60
N VAL A 12 -5.07 -17.07 11.17
CA VAL A 12 -6.42 -16.60 11.47
C VAL A 12 -6.63 -15.34 10.64
N LYS A 13 -7.84 -15.15 10.08
CA LYS A 13 -8.22 -13.87 9.45
C LYS A 13 -8.39 -12.81 10.53
N ASP A 14 -7.26 -12.39 11.10
CA ASP A 14 -7.14 -11.43 12.17
C ASP A 14 -6.90 -10.07 11.50
N GLY A 15 -7.94 -9.23 11.44
CA GLY A 15 -7.92 -7.94 10.72
C GLY A 15 -7.12 -6.84 11.44
N LYS A 16 -6.01 -7.22 12.06
CA LYS A 16 -5.19 -6.35 12.89
C LYS A 16 -4.30 -5.44 12.04
N ASN A 17 -3.91 -4.34 12.65
CA ASN A 17 -3.04 -3.35 12.05
C ASN A 17 -1.58 -3.62 12.39
N LEU A 18 -0.70 -3.46 11.40
CA LEU A 18 0.72 -3.78 11.50
C LEU A 18 1.57 -2.49 11.38
N TYR A 19 2.87 -2.64 11.13
CA TYR A 19 3.86 -1.57 11.12
C TYR A 19 3.58 -0.43 10.12
N GLY A 20 2.93 -0.72 8.99
CA GLY A 20 2.73 0.25 7.90
C GLY A 20 1.31 0.76 7.77
N VAL A 21 1.17 2.01 7.31
CA VAL A 21 -0.12 2.60 6.91
C VAL A 21 0.03 3.17 5.50
N HIS A 22 -0.61 2.52 4.53
CA HIS A 22 -0.64 2.96 3.14
C HIS A 22 -2.10 3.04 2.69
N GLY A 23 -2.65 4.26 2.63
CA GLY A 23 -4.00 4.55 2.18
C GLY A 23 -4.14 4.57 0.65
N PHE A 24 -3.52 3.60 -0.04
CA PHE A 24 -3.52 3.49 -1.49
C PHE A 24 -4.16 2.17 -1.90
N TYR A 25 -5.05 2.23 -2.88
CA TYR A 25 -5.74 1.06 -3.43
C TYR A 25 -5.71 1.13 -4.95
N LEU A 26 -5.40 0.00 -5.59
CA LEU A 26 -5.49 -0.16 -7.03
C LEU A 26 -6.65 -1.09 -7.35
N GLY A 27 -7.67 -0.56 -8.02
CA GLY A 27 -8.79 -1.33 -8.54
C GLY A 27 -8.52 -1.75 -9.98
N LEU A 28 -8.68 -3.04 -10.27
CA LEU A 28 -8.68 -3.57 -11.64
C LEU A 28 -10.12 -3.70 -12.12
N GLU A 29 -10.43 -3.11 -13.28
CA GLU A 29 -11.73 -3.25 -13.93
C GLU A 29 -11.73 -4.47 -14.87
N LYS A 30 -12.93 -4.94 -15.22
CA LYS A 30 -13.16 -6.13 -16.06
C LYS A 30 -12.57 -6.03 -17.48
N ASP A 31 -12.24 -4.81 -17.93
CA ASP A 31 -11.62 -4.50 -19.22
C ASP A 31 -10.08 -4.43 -19.15
N ASN A 32 -9.46 -4.87 -18.03
CA ASN A 32 -8.03 -4.69 -17.70
C ASN A 32 -7.59 -3.21 -17.59
N LYS A 33 -8.53 -2.27 -17.61
CA LYS A 33 -8.31 -0.86 -17.30
C LYS A 33 -8.40 -0.66 -15.80
N ALA A 34 -7.57 0.22 -15.26
CA ALA A 34 -7.60 0.55 -13.84
C ALA A 34 -8.39 1.84 -13.63
N HIS A 35 -9.69 1.74 -13.34
CA HIS A 35 -10.49 2.88 -12.91
C HIS A 35 -11.52 2.48 -11.84
N VAL A 36 -11.75 3.39 -10.88
CA VAL A 36 -12.63 3.19 -9.72
C VAL A 36 -13.97 3.88 -9.98
N THR A 37 -14.99 3.13 -10.36
CA THR A 37 -16.39 3.57 -10.40
C THR A 37 -17.15 3.02 -9.19
N THR A 38 -17.98 3.85 -8.55
CA THR A 38 -18.74 3.56 -7.31
C THR A 38 -20.08 4.29 -7.46
N MET A 39 -21.31 3.76 -7.35
CA MET A 39 -22.01 2.61 -6.72
C MET A 39 -23.22 2.22 -7.65
N PRO A 40 -24.05 1.16 -7.41
CA PRO A 40 -24.10 0.20 -6.30
C PRO A 40 -23.61 -1.21 -6.69
N GLY A 41 -22.69 -1.74 -5.88
CA GLY A 41 -21.77 -2.84 -6.23
C GLY A 41 -20.35 -2.28 -6.44
N PRO A 42 -19.31 -3.06 -6.07
CA PRO A 42 -18.38 -2.82 -4.94
C PRO A 42 -18.20 -1.36 -4.47
N ALA A 43 -18.32 -1.10 -3.16
CA ALA A 43 -18.13 0.22 -2.55
C ALA A 43 -16.99 0.22 -1.52
N LEU A 44 -16.15 1.26 -1.55
CA LEU A 44 -15.13 1.52 -0.53
C LEU A 44 -15.61 2.65 0.39
N VAL A 45 -15.52 2.45 1.71
CA VAL A 45 -15.93 3.44 2.71
C VAL A 45 -14.70 3.87 3.51
N PHE A 46 -14.27 5.10 3.34
CA PHE A 46 -13.20 5.69 4.13
C PHE A 46 -13.76 6.27 5.43
N ARG A 47 -13.26 5.79 6.56
CA ARG A 47 -13.53 6.35 7.90
C ARG A 47 -12.23 6.78 8.55
N THR A 48 -11.96 8.08 8.55
CA THR A 48 -10.82 8.70 9.22
C THR A 48 -11.25 9.29 10.57
N ILE A 49 -10.35 9.28 11.55
CA ILE A 49 -10.61 9.75 12.93
C ILE A 49 -10.38 11.27 13.04
N GLY A 50 -9.78 11.89 12.02
CA GLY A 50 -9.51 13.33 11.92
C GLY A 50 -8.71 13.67 10.66
N GLY A 51 -8.36 14.95 10.49
CA GLY A 51 -7.67 15.48 9.29
C GLY A 51 -8.62 15.93 8.17
N MET A 52 -8.05 16.38 7.04
CA MET A 52 -8.80 16.68 5.82
C MET A 52 -8.86 15.45 4.92
N LEU A 53 -10.00 15.23 4.26
CA LEU A 53 -10.14 14.19 3.25
C LEU A 53 -9.52 14.68 1.94
N ASP A 54 -8.31 14.21 1.65
CA ASP A 54 -7.60 14.48 0.41
C ASP A 54 -7.53 13.19 -0.43
N LEU A 55 -8.18 13.20 -1.60
CA LEU A 55 -8.34 12.03 -2.47
C LEU A 55 -7.80 12.35 -3.86
N TYR A 56 -6.85 11.53 -4.32
CA TYR A 56 -6.28 11.61 -5.66
C TYR A 56 -6.74 10.43 -6.51
N PHE A 57 -7.17 10.72 -7.74
CA PHE A 57 -7.56 9.72 -8.73
C PHE A 57 -6.58 9.73 -9.89
N PHE A 58 -6.08 8.55 -10.24
CA PHE A 58 -5.08 8.36 -11.30
C PHE A 58 -5.68 7.54 -12.44
N PRO A 59 -6.13 8.18 -13.53
CA PRO A 59 -6.69 7.49 -14.69
C PRO A 59 -5.54 6.99 -15.58
N GLY A 60 -4.98 5.82 -15.24
CA GLY A 60 -4.03 5.09 -16.08
C GLY A 60 -4.73 3.90 -16.76
N PRO A 61 -4.70 3.77 -18.10
CA PRO A 61 -5.24 2.58 -18.78
C PRO A 61 -4.51 1.30 -18.38
N THR A 62 -3.22 1.40 -18.04
CA THR A 62 -2.42 0.30 -17.51
C THR A 62 -2.14 0.48 -16.02
N PRO A 63 -2.04 -0.61 -15.24
CA PRO A 63 -1.71 -0.52 -13.82
C PRO A 63 -0.32 0.08 -13.58
N GLU A 64 0.59 -0.08 -14.54
CA GLU A 64 1.93 0.53 -14.48
C GLU A 64 1.85 2.06 -14.55
N GLU A 65 1.06 2.60 -15.48
CA GLU A 65 0.86 4.04 -15.60
C GLU A 65 0.22 4.65 -14.34
N VAL A 66 -0.72 3.93 -13.70
CA VAL A 66 -1.30 4.34 -12.40
C VAL A 66 -0.21 4.44 -11.34
N ILE A 67 0.69 3.45 -11.26
CA ILE A 67 1.79 3.47 -10.30
C ILE A 67 2.78 4.58 -10.63
N GLN A 68 3.10 4.81 -11.90
CA GLN A 68 3.98 5.91 -12.31
C GLN A 68 3.41 7.28 -11.94
N GLN A 69 2.11 7.50 -12.15
CA GLN A 69 1.42 8.74 -11.74
C GLN A 69 1.40 8.90 -10.21
N TYR A 70 1.12 7.82 -9.48
CA TYR A 70 1.18 7.82 -8.02
C TYR A 70 2.58 8.15 -7.48
N LEU A 71 3.63 7.56 -8.06
CA LEU A 71 5.02 7.83 -7.70
C LEU A 71 5.47 9.25 -8.08
N ALA A 72 4.89 9.85 -9.12
CA ALA A 72 5.15 11.24 -9.45
C ALA A 72 4.60 12.20 -8.39
N LEU A 73 3.49 11.84 -7.72
CA LEU A 73 2.90 12.61 -6.64
C LEU A 73 3.62 12.37 -5.29
N VAL A 74 3.82 11.11 -4.90
CA VAL A 74 4.36 10.74 -3.58
C VAL A 74 5.89 10.83 -3.52
N GLY A 75 6.55 10.64 -4.66
CA GLY A 75 8.00 10.58 -4.77
C GLY A 75 8.48 9.24 -5.30
N LYS A 76 9.52 9.28 -6.14
CA LYS A 76 10.17 8.08 -6.68
C LYS A 76 11.03 7.43 -5.58
N PRO A 77 11.10 6.08 -5.55
CA PRO A 77 11.95 5.39 -4.59
C PRO A 77 13.42 5.79 -4.77
N ALA A 78 14.16 5.86 -3.67
CA ALA A 78 15.58 6.16 -3.70
C ALA A 78 16.36 5.06 -4.41
N LEU A 79 17.39 5.44 -5.18
CA LEU A 79 18.31 4.48 -5.79
C LEU A 79 19.19 3.86 -4.68
N PRO A 80 19.10 2.54 -4.40
CA PRO A 80 19.96 1.91 -3.42
C PRO A 80 21.40 1.88 -3.92
N ALA A 81 22.37 1.93 -3.01
CA ALA A 81 23.77 1.71 -3.37
C ALA A 81 23.98 0.27 -3.86
N TYR A 82 24.90 0.07 -4.81
CA TYR A 82 25.09 -1.22 -5.49
C TYR A 82 25.28 -2.40 -4.52
N TYR A 83 26.02 -2.20 -3.42
CA TYR A 83 26.29 -3.24 -2.42
C TYR A 83 25.06 -3.64 -1.60
N ALA A 84 24.02 -2.81 -1.50
CA ALA A 84 22.81 -3.12 -0.75
C ALA A 84 21.97 -4.23 -1.44
N LEU A 85 22.19 -4.45 -2.73
CA LEU A 85 21.58 -5.54 -3.50
C LEU A 85 22.30 -6.89 -3.31
N GLY A 86 23.42 -6.90 -2.57
CA GLY A 86 24.11 -8.12 -2.17
C GLY A 86 23.36 -8.92 -1.09
N PHE A 87 23.87 -10.10 -0.79
CA PHE A 87 23.34 -10.96 0.28
C PHE A 87 23.58 -10.35 1.67
N GLN A 88 22.57 -10.42 2.54
CA GLN A 88 22.62 -9.85 3.89
C GLN A 88 22.48 -10.96 4.95
N VAL A 89 23.37 -10.97 5.94
CA VAL A 89 23.30 -11.87 7.11
C VAL A 89 23.07 -11.04 8.36
N SER A 90 22.03 -11.38 9.12
CA SER A 90 21.77 -10.80 10.44
C SER A 90 21.34 -11.93 11.40
N LEU A 91 21.79 -11.84 12.65
CA LEU A 91 21.29 -12.68 13.74
C LEU A 91 20.79 -11.77 14.86
N PHE A 92 19.65 -12.14 15.43
CA PHE A 92 19.17 -11.58 16.67
C PHE A 92 19.42 -12.60 17.78
N CYS A 93 20.17 -12.21 18.82
CA CYS A 93 20.42 -13.05 19.99
C CYS A 93 19.40 -12.69 21.07
N THR A 94 18.40 -13.54 21.28
CA THR A 94 17.51 -13.44 22.43
C THR A 94 18.19 -14.11 23.61
N GLN A 95 18.44 -13.34 24.69
CA GLN A 95 18.86 -13.91 25.97
C GLN A 95 17.63 -14.50 26.67
N ILE A 96 17.84 -15.67 27.28
CA ILE A 96 16.87 -16.56 27.94
C ILE A 96 15.91 -15.80 28.87
#